data_AF-A0A3P2A3X6-F1
#
_entry.id   AF-A0A3P2A3X6-F1
#
_cell.length_a   1.000
_cell.length_b   1.000
_cell.length_c   1.000
_cell.angle_alpha   90.00
_cell.angle_beta   90.00
_cell.angle_gamma   90.00
#
_symmetry.space_group_name_H-M   'P 1'
#
loop_
_entity.id
_entity.type
_entity.pdbx_description
1 polymer ?
#
loop_
_entity_poly.entity_id
_entity_poly.type
_entity_poly.pdbx_seq_one_letter_code
_entity_poly.pdbx_strand_id
1 'polypeptide(L)'
;MRNYHKYGIDTRGRNSGKVKTVCPQCNDTRRHKGDKSLSVNLDLGLCKCHHCGWSFYVPDEAEERARREHSLRLQQRTQAARPPQHFRRPVFDPSKMQLSERLERYWTETRCLPQSLLAELRITEERRRMPADNREENCICFNYFENGTLVNTKYRSAQKHFMMVSGAELIPYNIDGILGTPQCIITEGEFDAASCMAAGRRDVISVPSGANANLTWLDRFIDTHFEDKQSICIAVDEDAAGMLLRQELIRRLGAERCRTVHFGPGCKDANEHLVKYGAESLRICLEQAEEVPLEGIFTAQECHDDLRTLYENGLQQGADTGWDNLDRNCTFEPGRLMIVTGRPGDGKSEFIDELALRLCLRHEWKVAYFSPENMPIVYHQSKLIEKLTGKRFHIDGGLTEALFDHAERWLTDNIVHILPGDESYTIDHVLEKARQVVRRRGVRIVVIDPMNRLETPPASTGDSELLNIRSTLRKIGRFATQNKCLVILVVHPRKVNRTDNGQLRRVEMNDINGSADFGNMADYCLAVDRNDDKQMVTVYVDKVRFKHLGRAHTSASFVYNLLNGRYWPCEEDIVRTPDGDRPGPVNTRFDNENWLKNIAENGRLFNE
;
A
#
# COMPACT_ATOMS: atom_id res chain seq x y z
N MET A 1 27.56 5.15 -34.59
CA MET A 1 27.69 6.49 -35.21
C MET A 1 26.41 6.80 -36.00
N ARG A 2 25.94 8.05 -36.08
CA ARG A 2 24.67 8.39 -36.78
C ARG A 2 24.88 8.53 -38.29
N ASN A 3 24.03 7.88 -39.09
CA ASN A 3 24.16 7.90 -40.56
C ASN A 3 23.28 8.99 -41.20
N TYR A 4 23.79 10.21 -41.24
CA TYR A 4 23.13 11.37 -41.84
C TYR A 4 23.07 11.30 -43.38
N HIS A 5 23.99 10.58 -44.03
CA HIS A 5 24.01 10.40 -45.48
C HIS A 5 22.78 9.67 -46.01
N LYS A 6 22.22 8.72 -45.24
CA LYS A 6 20.96 8.03 -45.54
C LYS A 6 19.78 9.00 -45.75
N TYR A 7 19.83 10.18 -45.12
CA TYR A 7 18.80 11.20 -45.19
C TYR A 7 19.17 12.36 -46.14
N GLY A 8 20.18 12.16 -47.01
CA GLY A 8 20.63 13.17 -47.97
C GLY A 8 21.32 14.38 -47.33
N ILE A 9 21.80 14.27 -46.08
CA ILE A 9 22.54 15.32 -45.38
C ILE A 9 24.04 15.10 -45.58
N ASP A 10 24.71 16.11 -46.14
CA ASP A 10 26.18 16.18 -46.16
C ASP A 10 26.69 16.87 -44.88
N THR A 11 27.37 16.10 -44.03
CA THR A 11 28.00 16.56 -42.78
C THR A 11 29.46 17.00 -42.96
N ARG A 12 30.01 16.91 -44.19
CA ARG A 12 31.39 17.27 -44.54
C ARG A 12 32.45 16.61 -43.65
N GLY A 13 32.22 15.36 -43.27
CA GLY A 13 33.13 14.57 -42.43
C GLY A 13 33.15 14.95 -40.94
N ARG A 14 32.24 15.81 -40.48
CA ARG A 14 32.07 16.09 -39.04
C ARG A 14 31.16 15.04 -38.39
N ASN A 15 31.59 14.56 -37.23
CA ASN A 15 30.93 13.47 -36.50
C ASN A 15 30.35 13.92 -35.14
N SER A 16 30.57 15.17 -34.72
CA SER A 16 30.07 15.74 -33.47
C SER A 16 29.82 17.25 -33.57
N GLY A 17 29.02 17.79 -32.66
CA GLY A 17 28.66 19.20 -32.59
C GLY A 17 27.50 19.62 -33.51
N LYS A 18 27.29 20.93 -33.63
CA LYS A 18 26.22 21.52 -34.47
C LYS A 18 26.78 21.95 -35.83
N VAL A 19 26.10 21.56 -36.91
CA VAL A 19 26.43 21.98 -38.28
C VAL A 19 25.23 22.58 -38.98
N LYS A 20 25.48 23.51 -39.91
CA LYS A 20 24.46 23.99 -40.84
C LYS A 20 24.79 23.49 -42.24
N THR A 21 23.80 22.94 -42.93
CA THR A 21 23.92 22.45 -44.30
C THR A 21 22.69 22.82 -45.13
N VAL A 22 22.72 22.44 -46.40
CA VAL A 22 21.63 22.71 -47.35
C VAL A 22 20.48 21.74 -47.07
N CYS A 23 19.24 22.25 -47.08
CA CYS A 23 18.05 21.44 -46.81
C CYS A 23 17.61 20.66 -48.07
N PRO A 24 17.66 19.31 -48.10
CA PRO A 24 17.29 18.53 -49.28
C PRO A 24 15.82 18.67 -49.69
N GLN A 25 14.91 19.01 -48.76
CA GLN A 25 13.48 19.15 -49.05
C GLN A 25 13.09 20.44 -49.76
N CYS A 26 13.83 21.52 -49.55
CA CYS A 26 13.45 22.83 -50.08
C CYS A 26 14.54 23.50 -50.90
N ASN A 27 15.68 22.84 -51.16
CA ASN A 27 16.76 23.49 -51.90
C ASN A 27 16.41 23.76 -53.37
N ASP A 28 15.70 22.83 -54.02
CA ASP A 28 15.39 22.93 -55.44
C ASP A 28 14.39 24.04 -55.76
N THR A 29 13.58 24.45 -54.77
CA THR A 29 12.62 25.53 -54.88
C THR A 29 13.21 26.90 -54.51
N ARG A 30 14.52 27.00 -54.23
CA ARG A 30 15.17 28.23 -53.76
C ARG A 30 15.92 29.00 -54.85
N ARG A 31 15.82 30.33 -54.77
CA ARG A 31 16.62 31.26 -55.59
C ARG A 31 18.12 31.18 -55.30
N HIS A 32 18.52 30.93 -54.05
CA HIS A 32 19.93 30.80 -53.64
C HIS A 32 20.23 29.36 -53.17
N LYS A 33 20.70 28.52 -54.11
CA LYS A 33 20.95 27.08 -53.90
C LYS A 33 22.09 26.73 -52.93
N GLY A 34 22.86 27.73 -52.48
CA GLY A 34 23.99 27.54 -51.56
C GLY A 34 23.70 27.84 -50.09
N ASP A 35 22.50 28.32 -49.77
CA ASP A 35 22.21 28.78 -48.41
C ASP A 35 21.90 27.62 -47.44
N LYS A 36 22.57 27.63 -46.30
CA LYS A 36 22.61 26.54 -45.31
C LYS A 36 21.48 26.68 -44.30
N SER A 37 20.25 26.40 -44.77
CA SER A 37 19.02 26.57 -43.99
C SER A 37 18.72 25.43 -43.00
N LEU A 38 19.41 24.29 -43.09
CA LEU A 38 19.21 23.12 -42.22
C LEU A 38 20.24 23.11 -41.08
N SER A 39 19.77 23.29 -39.85
CA SER A 39 20.57 23.06 -38.65
C SER A 39 20.51 21.59 -38.26
N VAL A 40 21.66 20.96 -38.06
CA VAL A 40 21.81 19.55 -37.68
C VAL A 40 22.65 19.50 -36.42
N ASN A 41 22.12 18.90 -35.35
CA ASN A 41 22.86 18.60 -34.14
C ASN A 41 23.36 17.15 -34.22
N LEU A 42 24.66 16.98 -34.50
CA LEU A 42 25.26 15.68 -34.74
C LEU A 42 25.25 14.78 -33.47
N ASP A 43 25.33 15.41 -32.29
CA ASP A 43 25.37 14.75 -30.98
C ASP A 43 23.98 14.31 -30.51
N LEU A 44 22.92 14.98 -30.96
CA LEU A 44 21.54 14.69 -30.56
C LEU A 44 20.67 14.15 -31.69
N GLY A 45 21.15 14.00 -32.93
CA GLY A 45 20.33 13.50 -34.04
C GLY A 45 19.29 14.49 -34.59
N LEU A 46 19.11 15.64 -33.95
CA LEU A 46 18.04 16.59 -34.26
C LEU A 46 18.38 17.46 -35.47
N CYS A 47 17.49 17.43 -36.47
CA CYS A 47 17.59 18.23 -37.69
C CYS A 47 16.39 19.18 -37.79
N LYS A 48 16.62 20.46 -38.09
CA LYS A 48 15.55 21.45 -38.32
C LYS A 48 15.93 22.46 -39.40
N CYS A 49 15.08 22.60 -40.41
CA CYS A 49 15.20 23.61 -41.44
C CYS A 49 14.49 24.89 -40.99
N HIS A 50 15.22 25.99 -40.97
CA HIS A 50 14.69 27.29 -40.55
C HIS A 50 13.92 28.03 -41.66
N HIS A 51 13.83 27.44 -42.85
CA HIS A 51 13.13 28.02 -43.99
C HIS A 51 11.76 27.35 -44.23
N CYS A 52 11.72 26.03 -44.43
CA CYS A 52 10.47 25.30 -44.67
C CYS A 52 9.89 24.62 -43.40
N GLY A 53 10.54 24.75 -42.25
CA GLY A 53 10.08 24.13 -41.00
C GLY A 53 10.33 22.63 -40.90
N TRP A 54 10.86 21.97 -41.94
CA TRP A 54 11.12 20.54 -41.95
C TRP A 54 12.05 20.12 -40.81
N SER A 55 11.59 19.20 -39.96
CA SER A 55 12.37 18.67 -38.84
C SER A 55 12.26 17.16 -38.74
N PHE A 56 13.36 16.50 -38.37
CA PHE A 56 13.41 15.06 -38.20
C PHE A 56 14.56 14.65 -37.28
N TYR A 57 14.53 13.39 -36.85
CA TYR A 57 15.52 12.79 -35.95
C TYR A 57 16.29 11.70 -36.68
N VAL A 58 17.63 11.71 -36.54
CA VAL A 58 18.51 10.66 -37.05
C VAL A 58 18.98 9.80 -35.87
N PRO A 59 18.51 8.54 -35.77
CA PRO A 59 18.95 7.64 -34.72
C PRO A 59 20.40 7.22 -34.90
N ASP A 60 21.09 6.88 -33.81
CA ASP A 60 22.41 6.27 -33.86
C ASP A 60 22.36 4.75 -34.07
N GLU A 61 23.50 4.14 -34.37
CA GLU A 61 23.59 2.69 -34.59
C GLU A 61 23.18 1.84 -33.38
N ALA A 62 23.36 2.34 -32.14
CA ALA A 62 22.93 1.63 -30.95
C ALA A 62 21.40 1.70 -30.80
N GLU A 63 20.79 2.86 -31.09
CA GLU A 63 19.33 3.04 -31.15
C GLU A 63 18.70 2.24 -32.30
N GLU A 64 19.32 2.21 -33.49
CA GLU A 64 18.85 1.38 -34.60
C GLU A 64 19.01 -0.12 -34.30
N ARG A 65 20.09 -0.53 -33.63
CA ARG A 65 20.29 -1.93 -33.19
C ARG A 65 19.28 -2.30 -32.12
N ALA A 66 19.06 -1.46 -31.11
CA ALA A 66 18.05 -1.67 -30.09
C ALA A 66 16.65 -1.74 -30.69
N ARG A 67 16.30 -0.88 -31.67
CA ARG A 67 15.03 -0.95 -32.39
C ARG A 67 14.90 -2.22 -33.24
N ARG A 68 15.97 -2.67 -33.92
CA ARG A 68 15.95 -3.91 -34.69
C ARG A 68 15.88 -5.14 -33.79
N GLU A 69 16.62 -5.18 -32.70
CA GLU A 69 16.57 -6.25 -31.70
C GLU A 69 15.21 -6.29 -31.00
N HIS A 70 14.63 -5.13 -30.68
CA HIS A 70 13.28 -5.01 -30.17
C HIS A 70 12.24 -5.48 -31.19
N SER A 71 12.36 -5.07 -32.46
CA SER A 71 11.48 -5.51 -33.55
C SER A 71 11.61 -7.00 -33.87
N LEU A 72 12.82 -7.57 -33.77
CA LEU A 72 13.08 -9.00 -33.96
C LEU A 72 12.60 -9.81 -32.76
N ARG A 73 12.76 -9.30 -31.52
CA ARG A 73 12.18 -9.90 -30.31
C ARG A 73 10.66 -9.86 -30.35
N LEU A 74 10.06 -8.75 -30.79
CA LEU A 74 8.63 -8.64 -31.04
C LEU A 74 8.22 -9.67 -32.09
N GLN A 75 8.84 -9.72 -33.27
CA GLN A 75 8.51 -10.74 -34.30
C GLN A 75 8.64 -12.18 -33.78
N GLN A 76 9.68 -12.51 -33.02
CA GLN A 76 9.86 -13.84 -32.41
C GLN A 76 8.80 -14.13 -31.34
N ARG A 77 8.42 -13.13 -30.54
CA ARG A 77 7.35 -13.24 -29.53
C ARG A 77 5.95 -13.30 -30.15
N THR A 78 5.67 -12.57 -31.23
CA THR A 78 4.41 -12.67 -31.98
C THR A 78 4.26 -14.03 -32.64
N GLN A 79 5.35 -14.67 -33.07
CA GLN A 79 5.33 -16.07 -33.51
C GLN A 79 5.05 -17.06 -32.35
N ALA A 80 5.55 -16.78 -31.15
CA ALA A 80 5.31 -17.57 -29.94
C ALA A 80 3.91 -17.35 -29.33
N ALA A 81 3.29 -16.18 -29.57
CA ALA A 81 1.93 -15.82 -29.14
C ALA A 81 0.84 -16.20 -30.17
N ARG A 82 1.13 -17.15 -31.08
CA ARG A 82 0.10 -17.71 -31.94
C ARG A 82 -0.91 -18.49 -31.08
N PRO A 83 -2.23 -18.27 -31.24
CA PRO A 83 -3.21 -19.02 -30.49
C PRO A 83 -3.02 -20.52 -30.72
N PRO A 84 -3.17 -21.37 -29.70
CA PRO A 84 -3.14 -22.81 -29.87
C PRO A 84 -4.21 -23.24 -30.88
N GLN A 85 -3.87 -24.22 -31.74
CA GLN A 85 -4.64 -24.62 -32.94
C GLN A 85 -6.08 -25.12 -32.67
N HIS A 86 -6.54 -25.17 -31.42
CA HIS A 86 -7.85 -25.73 -31.05
C HIS A 86 -9.00 -24.70 -31.04
N PHE A 87 -8.75 -23.40 -31.20
CA PHE A 87 -9.83 -22.40 -31.21
C PHE A 87 -10.62 -22.42 -32.52
N ARG A 88 -11.95 -22.42 -32.40
CA ARG A 88 -12.87 -22.28 -33.54
C ARG A 88 -13.04 -20.81 -33.88
N ARG A 89 -12.75 -20.44 -35.13
CA ARG A 89 -12.99 -19.09 -35.64
C ARG A 89 -14.31 -19.04 -36.42
N PRO A 90 -15.23 -18.11 -36.13
CA PRO A 90 -16.40 -17.91 -36.96
C PRO A 90 -16.02 -17.31 -38.32
N VAL A 91 -16.85 -17.56 -39.33
CA VAL A 91 -16.69 -16.98 -40.66
C VAL A 91 -17.47 -15.66 -40.69
N PHE A 92 -16.79 -14.58 -41.06
CA PHE A 92 -17.45 -13.30 -41.25
C PHE A 92 -18.30 -13.32 -42.52
N ASP A 93 -19.55 -12.92 -42.39
CA ASP A 93 -20.51 -12.84 -43.50
C ASP A 93 -20.95 -11.38 -43.69
N PRO A 94 -20.38 -10.67 -44.69
CA PRO A 94 -20.72 -9.27 -44.96
C PRO A 94 -22.20 -9.07 -45.33
N SER A 95 -22.90 -10.10 -45.81
CA SER A 95 -24.32 -9.96 -46.18
C SER A 95 -25.20 -9.67 -44.97
N LYS A 96 -24.77 -10.11 -43.77
CA LYS A 96 -25.45 -9.86 -42.49
C LYS A 96 -25.26 -8.44 -41.94
N MET A 97 -24.55 -7.58 -42.67
CA MET A 97 -24.49 -6.13 -42.40
C MET A 97 -25.68 -5.36 -42.99
N GLN A 98 -26.61 -6.04 -43.68
CA GLN A 98 -27.92 -5.48 -44.03
C GLN A 98 -28.83 -5.53 -42.79
N LEU A 99 -28.76 -4.45 -41.99
CA LEU A 99 -29.44 -4.36 -40.72
C LEU A 99 -30.91 -3.97 -40.90
N SER A 100 -31.76 -4.47 -40.01
CA SER A 100 -33.17 -4.07 -39.96
C SER A 100 -33.31 -2.63 -39.50
N GLU A 101 -34.34 -1.94 -40.01
CA GLU A 101 -34.67 -0.57 -39.60
C GLU A 101 -34.80 -0.45 -38.06
N ARG A 102 -35.32 -1.50 -37.41
CA ARG A 102 -35.45 -1.53 -35.95
C ARG A 102 -34.09 -1.47 -35.25
N LEU A 103 -33.08 -2.19 -35.73
CA LEU A 103 -31.74 -2.17 -35.15
C LEU A 103 -31.04 -0.84 -35.44
N GLU A 104 -31.16 -0.32 -36.66
CA GLU A 104 -30.61 0.99 -37.02
C GLU A 104 -31.18 2.09 -36.12
N ARG A 105 -32.50 2.13 -35.91
CA ARG A 105 -33.15 3.08 -35.00
C ARG A 105 -32.72 2.89 -33.55
N TYR A 106 -32.55 1.65 -33.08
CA TYR A 106 -32.00 1.41 -31.75
C TYR A 106 -30.58 1.98 -31.60
N TRP A 107 -29.74 1.82 -32.62
CA TRP A 107 -28.38 2.34 -32.64
C TRP A 107 -28.33 3.87 -32.67
N THR A 108 -29.13 4.50 -33.53
CA THR A 108 -29.06 5.95 -33.76
C THR A 108 -29.92 6.74 -32.79
N GLU A 109 -31.17 6.33 -32.55
CA GLU A 109 -32.13 7.08 -31.74
C GLU A 109 -32.01 6.75 -30.24
N THR A 110 -31.80 5.48 -29.89
CA THR A 110 -31.74 5.06 -28.47
C THR A 110 -30.34 5.15 -27.89
N ARG A 111 -29.33 4.74 -28.67
CA ARG A 111 -27.92 4.73 -28.23
C ARG A 111 -27.16 6.00 -28.61
N CYS A 112 -27.76 6.88 -29.42
CA CYS A 112 -27.16 8.12 -29.92
C CYS A 112 -25.83 7.90 -30.64
N LEU A 113 -25.65 6.74 -31.30
CA LEU A 113 -24.42 6.40 -32.01
C LEU A 113 -24.55 6.74 -33.51
N PRO A 114 -23.51 7.32 -34.14
CA PRO A 114 -23.51 7.59 -35.57
C PRO A 114 -23.74 6.31 -36.40
N GLN A 115 -24.58 6.38 -37.43
CA GLN A 115 -24.86 5.25 -38.32
C GLN A 115 -23.59 4.75 -39.03
N SER A 116 -22.63 5.64 -39.32
CA SER A 116 -21.34 5.28 -39.94
C SER A 116 -20.55 4.26 -39.12
N LEU A 117 -20.72 4.23 -37.80
CA LEU A 117 -20.04 3.27 -36.93
C LEU A 117 -20.54 1.84 -37.12
N LEU A 118 -21.77 1.62 -37.60
CA LEU A 118 -22.27 0.26 -37.88
C LEU A 118 -21.38 -0.45 -38.92
N ALA A 119 -20.96 0.29 -39.95
CA ALA A 119 -20.06 -0.22 -40.98
C ALA A 119 -18.61 -0.33 -40.46
N GLU A 120 -18.12 0.70 -39.75
CA GLU A 120 -16.75 0.74 -39.21
C GLU A 120 -16.49 -0.40 -38.22
N LEU A 121 -17.44 -0.64 -37.32
CA LEU A 121 -17.41 -1.69 -36.29
C LEU A 121 -17.87 -3.07 -36.80
N ARG A 122 -18.26 -3.16 -38.07
CA ARG A 122 -18.75 -4.39 -38.74
C ARG A 122 -19.85 -5.08 -37.95
N ILE A 123 -20.83 -4.29 -37.49
CA ILE A 123 -21.99 -4.78 -36.77
C ILE A 123 -22.86 -5.61 -37.71
N THR A 124 -23.30 -6.77 -37.25
CA THR A 124 -24.22 -7.64 -37.99
C THR A 124 -25.48 -7.93 -37.16
N GLU A 125 -26.52 -8.41 -37.82
CA GLU A 125 -27.76 -8.85 -37.19
C GLU A 125 -28.02 -10.32 -37.50
N GLU A 126 -28.37 -11.11 -36.48
CA GLU A 126 -28.63 -12.54 -36.65
C GLU A 126 -29.64 -13.05 -35.63
N ARG A 127 -30.50 -13.99 -36.05
CA ARG A 127 -31.34 -14.76 -35.11
C ARG A 127 -30.56 -15.92 -34.52
N ARG A 128 -30.53 -16.00 -33.20
CA ARG A 128 -29.83 -17.04 -32.44
C ARG A 128 -30.70 -17.56 -31.31
N ARG A 129 -30.60 -18.86 -31.05
CA ARG A 129 -31.13 -19.45 -29.84
C ARG A 129 -30.27 -19.07 -28.63
N MET A 130 -30.84 -18.30 -27.72
CA MET A 130 -30.14 -17.78 -26.55
C MET A 130 -30.14 -18.81 -25.40
N PRO A 131 -29.01 -19.04 -24.70
CA PRO A 131 -28.95 -20.01 -23.61
C PRO A 131 -29.83 -19.66 -22.40
N ALA A 132 -30.11 -18.37 -22.19
CA ALA A 132 -30.80 -17.88 -21.00
C ALA A 132 -32.27 -18.34 -20.93
N ASP A 133 -32.97 -18.39 -22.07
CA ASP A 133 -34.38 -18.78 -22.15
C ASP A 133 -34.65 -19.89 -23.19
N ASN A 134 -33.60 -20.36 -23.88
CA ASN A 134 -33.63 -21.37 -24.93
C ASN A 134 -34.54 -21.02 -26.13
N ARG A 135 -34.74 -19.72 -26.41
CA ARG A 135 -35.57 -19.23 -27.52
C ARG A 135 -34.74 -18.56 -28.62
N GLU A 136 -35.28 -18.59 -29.83
CA GLU A 136 -34.71 -17.89 -31.00
C GLU A 136 -35.01 -16.40 -30.93
N GLU A 137 -34.00 -15.62 -30.58
CA GLU A 137 -34.06 -14.17 -30.44
C GLU A 137 -33.25 -13.48 -31.54
N ASN A 138 -33.72 -12.31 -31.97
CA ASN A 138 -32.95 -11.46 -32.88
C ASN A 138 -31.86 -10.71 -32.09
N CYS A 139 -30.62 -10.80 -32.55
CA CYS A 139 -29.45 -10.29 -31.82
C CYS A 139 -28.65 -9.30 -32.64
N ILE A 140 -28.20 -8.23 -31.98
CA ILE A 140 -27.07 -7.45 -32.46
C ILE A 140 -25.79 -8.24 -32.20
N CYS A 141 -24.91 -8.31 -33.20
CA CYS A 141 -23.70 -9.09 -33.18
C CYS A 141 -22.47 -8.16 -33.19
N PHE A 142 -21.67 -8.24 -32.13
CA PHE A 142 -20.38 -7.56 -32.02
C PHE A 142 -19.29 -8.52 -32.49
N ASN A 143 -18.64 -8.18 -33.60
CA ASN A 143 -17.65 -9.02 -34.26
C ASN A 143 -16.22 -8.62 -33.86
N TYR A 144 -15.50 -9.51 -33.20
CA TYR A 144 -14.18 -9.26 -32.64
C TYR A 144 -13.11 -9.63 -33.65
N PHE A 145 -12.43 -8.63 -34.18
CA PHE A 145 -11.37 -8.80 -35.17
C PHE A 145 -9.99 -8.62 -34.54
N GLU A 146 -9.03 -9.39 -35.02
CA GLU A 146 -7.60 -9.19 -34.78
C GLU A 146 -6.87 -9.28 -36.12
N ASN A 147 -6.08 -8.26 -36.45
CA ASN A 147 -5.41 -8.10 -37.74
C ASN A 147 -6.36 -8.34 -38.93
N GLY A 148 -7.58 -7.79 -38.82
CA GLY A 148 -8.63 -7.93 -39.84
C GLY A 148 -9.29 -9.32 -39.94
N THR A 149 -8.89 -10.30 -39.14
CA THR A 149 -9.49 -11.65 -39.11
C THR A 149 -10.52 -11.76 -38.00
N LEU A 150 -11.70 -12.33 -38.29
CA LEU A 150 -12.74 -12.55 -37.27
C LEU A 150 -12.29 -13.66 -36.31
N VAL A 151 -12.24 -13.34 -35.02
CA VAL A 151 -11.80 -14.25 -33.96
C VAL A 151 -12.99 -14.75 -33.14
N ASN A 152 -13.93 -13.87 -32.80
CA ASN A 152 -15.11 -14.21 -32.01
C ASN A 152 -16.30 -13.29 -32.36
N THR A 153 -17.50 -13.69 -31.98
CA THR A 153 -18.71 -12.87 -32.10
C THR A 153 -19.49 -12.96 -30.80
N LYS A 154 -19.84 -11.80 -30.23
CA LYS A 154 -20.76 -11.69 -29.10
C LYS A 154 -22.13 -11.30 -29.60
N TYR A 155 -23.13 -12.08 -29.24
CA TYR A 155 -24.52 -11.86 -29.57
C TYR A 155 -25.21 -11.26 -28.35
N ARG A 156 -25.98 -10.20 -28.59
CA ARG A 156 -26.81 -9.56 -27.58
C ARG A 156 -28.23 -9.42 -28.09
N SER A 157 -29.19 -9.94 -27.33
CA SER A 157 -30.61 -9.74 -27.64
C SER A 157 -31.16 -8.45 -27.05
N ALA A 158 -32.37 -8.06 -27.46
CA ALA A 158 -33.07 -6.89 -26.92
C ALA A 158 -33.35 -7.03 -25.41
N GLN A 159 -33.52 -8.28 -24.94
CA GLN A 159 -33.74 -8.65 -23.54
C GLN A 159 -32.45 -8.62 -22.70
N LYS A 160 -31.31 -8.23 -23.32
CA LYS A 160 -29.97 -8.28 -22.71
C LYS A 160 -29.53 -9.72 -22.35
N HIS A 161 -29.95 -10.72 -23.13
CA HIS A 161 -29.29 -12.01 -23.10
C HIS A 161 -28.00 -11.95 -23.90
N PHE A 162 -26.96 -12.64 -23.43
CA PHE A 162 -25.63 -12.60 -24.05
C PHE A 162 -25.14 -14.02 -24.35
N MET A 163 -24.44 -14.18 -25.47
CA MET A 163 -23.66 -15.39 -25.76
C MET A 163 -22.47 -15.05 -26.65
N MET A 164 -21.42 -15.87 -26.58
CA MET A 164 -20.28 -15.83 -27.50
C MET A 164 -20.15 -17.17 -28.23
N VAL A 165 -19.41 -17.20 -29.33
CA VAL A 165 -19.15 -18.44 -30.06
C VAL A 165 -18.33 -19.39 -29.17
N SER A 166 -18.90 -20.56 -28.87
CA SER A 166 -18.24 -21.54 -28.01
C SER A 166 -16.95 -22.07 -28.64
N GLY A 167 -15.87 -22.06 -27.84
CA GLY A 167 -14.55 -22.48 -28.30
C GLY A 167 -13.84 -21.47 -29.19
N ALA A 168 -14.37 -20.25 -29.34
CA ALA A 168 -13.64 -19.12 -29.90
C ALA A 168 -12.76 -18.47 -28.81
N GLU A 169 -11.70 -17.81 -29.25
CA GLU A 169 -10.79 -17.13 -28.34
C GLU A 169 -11.42 -15.86 -27.75
N LEU A 170 -11.06 -15.58 -26.49
CA LEU A 170 -11.51 -14.39 -25.77
C LEU A 170 -10.53 -13.24 -26.00
N ILE A 171 -10.90 -12.28 -26.85
CA ILE A 171 -10.08 -11.10 -27.19
C ILE A 171 -10.87 -9.81 -26.95
N PRO A 172 -10.23 -8.68 -26.62
CA PRO A 172 -10.92 -7.39 -26.48
C PRO A 172 -11.60 -6.95 -27.77
N TYR A 173 -12.73 -6.25 -27.63
CA TYR A 173 -13.42 -5.66 -28.77
C TYR A 173 -12.61 -4.46 -29.29
N ASN A 174 -12.50 -4.33 -30.61
CA ASN A 174 -11.71 -3.30 -31.28
C ASN A 174 -10.21 -3.29 -30.91
N ILE A 175 -9.61 -4.45 -30.60
CA ILE A 175 -8.20 -4.56 -30.18
C ILE A 175 -7.22 -3.95 -31.19
N ASP A 176 -7.51 -4.04 -32.49
CA ASP A 176 -6.69 -3.43 -33.55
C ASP A 176 -6.67 -1.89 -33.46
N GLY A 177 -7.68 -1.27 -32.82
CA GLY A 177 -7.81 0.19 -32.68
C GLY A 177 -6.71 0.83 -31.84
N ILE A 178 -6.06 0.07 -30.95
CA ILE A 178 -4.98 0.57 -30.09
C ILE A 178 -3.57 0.26 -30.64
N LEU A 179 -3.45 -0.41 -31.79
CA LEU A 179 -2.15 -0.73 -32.38
C LEU A 179 -1.40 0.52 -32.85
N GLY A 180 -0.13 0.65 -32.44
CA GLY A 180 0.76 1.72 -32.91
C GLY A 180 0.39 3.12 -32.40
N THR A 181 -0.45 3.21 -31.38
CA THR A 181 -0.85 4.46 -30.73
C THR A 181 -0.25 4.54 -29.33
N PRO A 182 0.20 5.72 -28.84
CA PRO A 182 0.76 5.86 -27.49
C PRO A 182 -0.33 5.98 -26.41
N GLN A 183 -1.61 6.05 -26.80
CA GLN A 183 -2.75 6.21 -25.92
C GLN A 183 -3.76 5.09 -26.14
N CYS A 184 -4.52 4.76 -25.11
CA CYS A 184 -5.58 3.76 -25.17
C CYS A 184 -6.68 4.13 -24.20
N ILE A 185 -7.93 3.87 -24.57
CA ILE A 185 -9.09 3.91 -23.70
C ILE A 185 -9.60 2.48 -23.50
N ILE A 186 -9.84 2.07 -22.26
CA ILE A 186 -10.43 0.77 -21.91
C ILE A 186 -11.82 1.01 -21.34
N THR A 187 -12.83 0.43 -21.99
CA THR A 187 -14.23 0.47 -21.56
C THR A 187 -14.73 -0.91 -21.15
N GLU A 188 -15.88 -0.96 -20.47
CA GLU A 188 -16.47 -2.24 -20.08
C GLU A 188 -17.23 -2.89 -21.26
N GLY A 189 -18.18 -2.17 -21.87
CA GLY A 189 -19.06 -2.71 -22.91
C GLY A 189 -18.78 -2.24 -24.33
N GLU A 190 -19.32 -2.96 -25.31
CA GLU A 190 -19.10 -2.65 -26.73
C GLU A 190 -19.78 -1.34 -27.16
N PHE A 191 -20.89 -0.99 -26.50
CA PHE A 191 -21.56 0.30 -26.71
C PHE A 191 -20.74 1.47 -26.16
N ASP A 192 -19.96 1.27 -25.10
CA ASP A 192 -19.11 2.29 -24.51
C ASP A 192 -17.91 2.57 -25.41
N ALA A 193 -17.28 1.51 -25.93
CA ALA A 193 -16.25 1.64 -26.97
C ALA A 193 -16.78 2.40 -28.20
N ALA A 194 -17.98 2.05 -28.68
CA ALA A 194 -18.63 2.79 -29.77
C ALA A 194 -18.93 4.25 -29.40
N SER A 195 -19.26 4.53 -28.14
CA SER A 195 -19.51 5.90 -27.65
C SER A 195 -18.23 6.75 -27.62
N CYS A 196 -17.10 6.17 -27.22
CA CYS A 196 -15.78 6.82 -27.35
C CYS A 196 -15.42 7.10 -28.82
N MET A 197 -15.73 6.17 -29.74
CA MET A 197 -15.53 6.39 -31.18
C MET A 197 -16.44 7.50 -31.72
N ALA A 198 -17.68 7.59 -31.26
CA ALA A 198 -18.59 8.69 -31.59
C ALA A 198 -18.05 10.05 -31.09
N ALA A 199 -17.33 10.07 -29.96
CA ALA A 199 -16.62 11.22 -29.44
C ALA A 199 -15.25 11.50 -30.13
N GLY A 200 -14.91 10.74 -31.18
CA GLY A 200 -13.72 10.96 -32.01
C GLY A 200 -12.48 10.14 -31.62
N ARG A 201 -12.60 9.23 -30.64
CA ARG A 201 -11.47 8.40 -30.16
C ARG A 201 -11.58 6.97 -30.67
N ARG A 202 -10.68 6.60 -31.60
CA ARG A 202 -10.61 5.25 -32.19
C ARG A 202 -9.67 4.30 -31.44
N ASP A 203 -8.79 4.87 -30.64
CA ASP A 203 -7.86 4.19 -29.74
C ASP A 203 -8.57 3.68 -28.47
N VAL A 204 -9.65 2.92 -28.67
CA VAL A 204 -10.51 2.41 -27.60
C VAL A 204 -10.76 0.92 -27.77
N ILE A 205 -10.79 0.20 -26.66
CA ILE A 205 -11.22 -1.20 -26.59
C ILE A 205 -12.36 -1.38 -25.58
N SER A 206 -13.09 -2.47 -25.71
CA SER A 206 -13.95 -2.99 -24.64
C SER A 206 -13.44 -4.34 -24.15
N VAL A 207 -13.46 -4.56 -22.84
CA VAL A 207 -13.04 -5.82 -22.24
C VAL A 207 -13.98 -6.97 -22.64
N PRO A 208 -13.47 -8.18 -22.88
CA PRO A 208 -14.27 -9.24 -23.47
C PRO A 208 -15.29 -9.90 -22.53
N SER A 209 -15.12 -9.78 -21.21
CA SER A 209 -15.98 -10.45 -20.21
C SER A 209 -16.73 -9.48 -19.29
N GLY A 210 -16.90 -8.21 -19.71
CA GLY A 210 -17.49 -7.17 -18.85
C GLY A 210 -16.69 -7.00 -17.55
N ALA A 211 -17.37 -6.66 -16.46
CA ALA A 211 -16.80 -6.46 -15.11
C ALA A 211 -16.15 -7.68 -14.42
N ASN A 212 -15.75 -8.73 -15.13
CA ASN A 212 -15.03 -9.85 -14.52
C ASN A 212 -13.57 -9.45 -14.23
N ALA A 213 -13.15 -9.53 -12.97
CA ALA A 213 -11.77 -9.26 -12.55
C ALA A 213 -10.74 -10.28 -13.06
N ASN A 214 -11.16 -11.39 -13.66
CA ASN A 214 -10.24 -12.33 -14.30
C ASN A 214 -9.73 -11.77 -15.65
N LEU A 215 -8.56 -11.13 -15.61
CA LEU A 215 -7.89 -10.52 -16.76
C LEU A 215 -6.88 -11.45 -17.47
N THR A 216 -7.08 -12.76 -17.46
CA THR A 216 -6.21 -13.72 -18.19
C THR A 216 -6.08 -13.42 -19.68
N TRP A 217 -7.10 -12.84 -20.31
CA TRP A 217 -7.02 -12.37 -21.69
C TRP A 217 -5.91 -11.32 -21.88
N LEU A 218 -5.64 -10.49 -20.86
CA LEU A 218 -4.70 -9.39 -20.95
C LEU A 218 -3.27 -9.89 -21.14
N ASP A 219 -2.90 -11.05 -20.59
CA ASP A 219 -1.56 -11.64 -20.69
C ASP A 219 -1.07 -11.74 -22.15
N ARG A 220 -1.98 -12.05 -23.09
CA ARG A 220 -1.66 -12.13 -24.53
C ARG A 220 -1.34 -10.77 -25.15
N PHE A 221 -1.95 -9.71 -24.64
CA PHE A 221 -1.94 -8.39 -25.27
C PHE A 221 -0.98 -7.40 -24.61
N ILE A 222 -0.45 -7.68 -23.41
CA ILE A 222 0.49 -6.80 -22.69
C ILE A 222 1.66 -6.40 -23.60
N ASP A 223 2.47 -7.37 -24.02
CA ASP A 223 3.68 -7.12 -24.81
C ASP A 223 3.40 -6.57 -26.22
N THR A 224 2.22 -6.88 -26.78
CA THR A 224 1.92 -6.64 -28.21
C THR A 224 1.13 -5.37 -28.45
N HIS A 225 0.23 -5.00 -27.52
CA HIS A 225 -0.71 -3.88 -27.70
C HIS A 225 -0.64 -2.84 -26.58
N PHE A 226 -0.17 -3.19 -25.37
CA PHE A 226 -0.15 -2.26 -24.24
C PHE A 226 1.25 -1.75 -23.85
N GLU A 227 2.32 -2.44 -24.22
CA GLU A 227 3.69 -2.08 -23.81
C GLU A 227 4.13 -0.69 -24.30
N ASP A 228 3.72 -0.31 -25.52
CA ASP A 228 4.04 0.99 -26.13
C ASP A 228 3.15 2.14 -25.63
N LYS A 229 2.18 1.86 -24.74
CA LYS A 229 1.25 2.84 -24.22
C LYS A 229 1.91 3.70 -23.15
N GLN A 230 1.83 5.01 -23.34
CA GLN A 230 2.29 6.02 -22.39
C GLN A 230 1.15 6.46 -21.46
N SER A 231 -0.09 6.41 -21.94
CA SER A 231 -1.29 6.79 -21.18
C SER A 231 -2.43 5.82 -21.49
N ILE A 232 -3.05 5.26 -20.46
CA ILE A 232 -4.16 4.33 -20.53
C ILE A 232 -5.31 4.91 -19.72
N CYS A 233 -6.38 5.28 -20.41
CA CYS A 233 -7.58 5.85 -19.82
C CYS A 233 -8.57 4.73 -19.50
N ILE A 234 -8.86 4.51 -18.22
CA ILE A 234 -9.77 3.48 -17.73
C ILE A 234 -11.15 4.11 -17.54
N ALA A 235 -12.04 3.81 -18.49
CA ALA A 235 -13.38 4.33 -18.64
C ALA A 235 -14.41 3.20 -18.47
N VAL A 236 -14.28 2.43 -17.39
CA VAL A 236 -15.20 1.33 -17.01
C VAL A 236 -16.37 1.86 -16.16
N ASP A 237 -17.42 1.06 -16.06
CA ASP A 237 -18.65 1.38 -15.33
C ASP A 237 -18.41 1.86 -13.89
N GLU A 238 -19.20 2.84 -13.45
CA GLU A 238 -19.20 3.34 -12.07
C GLU A 238 -20.12 2.52 -11.14
N ASP A 239 -20.02 1.18 -11.20
CA ASP A 239 -20.67 0.27 -10.25
C ASP A 239 -19.66 -0.61 -9.49
N ALA A 240 -20.15 -1.40 -8.52
CA ALA A 240 -19.28 -2.21 -7.67
C ALA A 240 -18.40 -3.20 -8.46
N ALA A 241 -18.90 -3.74 -9.58
CA ALA A 241 -18.17 -4.68 -10.39
C ALA A 241 -17.16 -3.95 -11.30
N GLY A 242 -17.56 -2.83 -11.91
CA GLY A 242 -16.69 -1.96 -12.69
C GLY A 242 -15.53 -1.39 -11.87
N MET A 243 -15.76 -1.06 -10.58
CA MET A 243 -14.69 -0.61 -9.68
C MET A 243 -13.66 -1.69 -9.36
N LEU A 244 -14.06 -2.96 -9.25
CA LEU A 244 -13.12 -4.08 -9.10
C LEU A 244 -12.30 -4.30 -10.37
N LEU A 245 -12.94 -4.23 -11.53
CA LEU A 245 -12.27 -4.29 -12.83
C LEU A 245 -11.26 -3.15 -12.99
N ARG A 246 -11.63 -1.92 -12.61
CA ARG A 246 -10.76 -0.73 -12.61
C ARG A 246 -9.49 -0.99 -11.81
N GLN A 247 -9.62 -1.46 -10.57
CA GLN A 247 -8.48 -1.73 -9.69
C GLN A 247 -7.55 -2.79 -10.27
N GLU A 248 -8.10 -3.87 -10.83
CA GLU A 248 -7.29 -4.95 -11.39
C GLU A 248 -6.58 -4.53 -12.69
N LEU A 249 -7.22 -3.71 -13.53
CA LEU A 249 -6.59 -3.10 -14.71
C LEU A 249 -5.42 -2.19 -14.30
N ILE A 250 -5.62 -1.29 -13.33
CA ILE A 250 -4.58 -0.40 -12.80
C ILE A 250 -3.39 -1.23 -12.27
N ARG A 251 -3.68 -2.26 -11.48
CA ARG A 251 -2.65 -3.13 -10.89
C ARG A 251 -1.80 -3.84 -11.94
N ARG A 252 -2.43 -4.27 -13.05
CA ARG A 252 -1.79 -5.05 -14.12
C ARG A 252 -1.08 -4.18 -15.16
N LEU A 253 -1.62 -2.99 -15.44
CA LEU A 253 -1.10 -2.07 -16.45
C LEU A 253 -0.14 -1.01 -15.87
N GLY A 254 -0.08 -0.87 -14.55
CA GLY A 254 0.76 0.10 -13.86
C GLY A 254 0.03 1.43 -13.63
N ALA A 255 -0.08 1.84 -12.37
CA ALA A 255 -0.78 3.05 -11.97
C ALA A 255 -0.17 4.31 -12.61
N GLU A 256 1.14 4.32 -12.86
CA GLU A 256 1.89 5.43 -13.44
C GLU A 256 1.51 5.76 -14.89
N ARG A 257 0.89 4.80 -15.60
CA ARG A 257 0.37 4.99 -16.97
C ARG A 257 -1.14 5.11 -17.00
N CYS A 258 -1.83 4.85 -15.90
CA CYS A 258 -3.28 4.78 -15.86
C CYS A 258 -3.90 6.12 -15.44
N ARG A 259 -5.04 6.43 -16.06
CA ARG A 259 -5.94 7.52 -15.67
C ARG A 259 -7.35 7.00 -15.53
N THR A 260 -8.14 7.52 -14.61
CA THR A 260 -9.52 7.09 -14.37
C THR A 260 -10.53 8.14 -14.80
N VAL A 261 -11.58 7.70 -15.48
CA VAL A 261 -12.66 8.58 -15.92
C VAL A 261 -13.79 8.56 -14.89
N HIS A 262 -14.38 9.75 -14.70
CA HIS A 262 -15.60 9.95 -13.97
C HIS A 262 -16.67 10.53 -14.89
N PHE A 263 -17.75 9.78 -15.12
CA PHE A 263 -18.80 10.16 -16.10
C PHE A 263 -19.78 11.20 -15.55
N GLY A 264 -19.66 11.56 -14.27
CA GLY A 264 -20.43 12.63 -13.65
C GLY A 264 -21.87 12.21 -13.26
N PRO A 265 -22.66 13.15 -12.69
CA PRO A 265 -23.88 12.80 -12.00
C PRO A 265 -24.94 12.12 -12.88
N GLY A 266 -25.30 10.90 -12.47
CA GLY A 266 -26.38 10.12 -13.09
C GLY A 266 -26.04 9.53 -14.45
N CYS A 267 -24.76 9.22 -14.69
CA CYS A 267 -24.28 8.43 -15.82
C CYS A 267 -23.41 7.31 -15.29
N LYS A 268 -23.79 6.06 -15.55
CA LYS A 268 -23.04 4.87 -15.12
C LYS A 268 -21.85 4.58 -16.03
N ASP A 269 -22.03 4.79 -17.33
CA ASP A 269 -21.10 4.39 -18.38
C ASP A 269 -20.96 5.47 -19.47
N ALA A 270 -20.09 5.23 -20.45
CA ALA A 270 -19.80 6.19 -21.52
C ALA A 270 -21.02 6.40 -22.43
N ASN A 271 -21.82 5.37 -22.67
CA ASN A 271 -23.02 5.50 -23.50
C ASN A 271 -24.13 6.31 -22.82
N GLU A 272 -24.34 6.14 -21.52
CA GLU A 272 -25.27 6.96 -20.74
C GLU A 272 -24.84 8.43 -20.73
N HIS A 273 -23.53 8.71 -20.60
CA HIS A 273 -23.01 10.07 -20.73
C HIS A 273 -23.25 10.64 -22.13
N LEU A 274 -22.98 9.86 -23.19
CA LEU A 274 -23.22 10.26 -24.57
C LEU A 274 -24.68 10.62 -24.81
N VAL A 275 -25.62 9.77 -24.38
CA VAL A 275 -27.06 9.98 -24.56
C VAL A 275 -27.54 11.23 -23.82
N LYS A 276 -27.00 11.50 -22.62
CA LYS A 276 -27.46 12.60 -21.76
C LYS A 276 -26.83 13.95 -22.10
N TYR A 277 -25.53 13.98 -22.39
CA TYR A 277 -24.74 15.21 -22.52
C TYR A 277 -24.09 15.40 -23.89
N GLY A 278 -24.16 14.40 -24.78
CA GLY A 278 -23.64 14.47 -26.14
C GLY A 278 -22.14 14.15 -26.27
N ALA A 279 -21.71 14.02 -27.53
CA ALA A 279 -20.37 13.53 -27.88
C ALA A 279 -19.24 14.47 -27.45
N GLU A 280 -19.47 15.79 -27.52
CA GLU A 280 -18.46 16.78 -27.13
C GLU A 280 -18.21 16.77 -25.62
N SER A 281 -19.26 16.61 -24.81
CA SER A 281 -19.12 16.46 -23.35
C SER A 281 -18.35 15.18 -23.00
N LEU A 282 -18.66 14.07 -23.68
CA LEU A 282 -17.93 12.81 -23.49
C LEU A 282 -16.44 12.96 -23.87
N ARG A 283 -16.12 13.68 -24.95
CA ARG A 283 -14.74 13.96 -25.36
C ARG A 283 -13.96 14.71 -24.27
N ILE A 284 -14.57 15.76 -23.70
CA ILE A 284 -13.98 16.54 -22.60
C ILE A 284 -13.78 15.66 -21.36
N CYS A 285 -14.78 14.86 -21.00
CA CYS A 285 -14.72 13.91 -19.88
C CYS A 285 -13.54 12.92 -20.02
N LEU A 286 -13.33 12.37 -21.22
CA LEU A 286 -12.19 11.48 -21.50
C LEU A 286 -10.83 12.20 -21.47
N GLU A 287 -10.77 13.47 -21.85
CA GLU A 287 -9.56 14.31 -21.81
C GLU A 287 -9.18 14.73 -20.38
N GLN A 288 -10.18 14.86 -19.50
CA GLN A 288 -10.04 15.22 -18.09
C GLN A 288 -9.86 14.01 -17.15
N ALA A 289 -9.58 12.82 -17.70
CA ALA A 289 -9.33 11.63 -16.90
C ALA A 289 -8.24 11.90 -15.84
N GLU A 290 -8.53 11.57 -14.59
CA GLU A 290 -7.69 11.87 -13.44
C GLU A 290 -6.53 10.89 -13.32
N GLU A 291 -5.37 11.34 -12.85
CA GLU A 291 -4.23 10.45 -12.60
C GLU A 291 -4.55 9.52 -11.43
N VAL A 292 -4.17 8.25 -11.55
CA VAL A 292 -4.34 7.29 -10.45
C VAL A 292 -3.38 7.69 -9.32
N PRO A 293 -3.86 7.90 -8.08
CA PRO A 293 -2.99 8.17 -6.94
C PRO A 293 -1.96 7.04 -6.77
N LEU A 294 -0.68 7.39 -6.77
CA LEU A 294 0.39 6.43 -6.55
C LEU A 294 0.41 6.03 -5.08
N GLU A 295 0.20 4.74 -4.78
CA GLU A 295 0.20 4.25 -3.40
C GLU A 295 1.50 4.60 -2.67
N GLY A 296 1.37 5.30 -1.53
CA GLY A 296 2.49 5.62 -0.65
C GLY A 296 3.30 6.86 -1.05
N ILE A 297 2.90 7.57 -2.10
CA ILE A 297 3.46 8.89 -2.43
C ILE A 297 2.42 9.93 -2.02
N PHE A 298 2.83 10.84 -1.15
CA PHE A 298 1.98 11.94 -0.69
C PHE A 298 2.65 13.25 -1.03
N THR A 299 1.91 14.16 -1.66
CA THR A 299 2.34 15.55 -1.83
C THR A 299 1.97 16.38 -0.61
N ALA A 300 2.65 17.52 -0.41
CA ALA A 300 2.28 18.46 0.66
C ALA A 300 0.83 18.96 0.53
N GLN A 301 0.30 18.99 -0.70
CA GLN A 301 -1.07 19.37 -0.97
C GLN A 301 -2.07 18.29 -0.50
N GLU A 302 -1.74 17.01 -0.68
CA GLU A 302 -2.57 15.89 -0.21
C GLU A 302 -2.57 15.76 1.32
N CYS A 303 -1.51 16.23 1.98
CA CYS A 303 -1.42 16.31 3.44
C CYS A 303 -1.80 17.70 3.99
N HIS A 304 -2.48 18.56 3.21
CA HIS A 304 -2.67 19.98 3.58
C HIS A 304 -3.29 20.17 4.96
N ASP A 305 -4.36 19.44 5.28
CA ASP A 305 -5.10 19.62 6.52
C ASP A 305 -4.30 19.15 7.75
N ASP A 306 -3.61 18.02 7.63
CA ASP A 306 -2.71 17.51 8.67
C ASP A 306 -1.52 18.47 8.88
N LEU A 307 -0.91 18.97 7.79
CA LEU A 307 0.19 19.93 7.85
C LEU A 307 -0.26 21.28 8.43
N ARG A 308 -1.45 21.76 8.07
CA ARG A 308 -2.04 22.97 8.62
C ARG A 308 -2.29 22.83 10.11
N THR A 309 -2.84 21.70 10.54
CA THR A 309 -3.06 21.40 11.96
C THR A 309 -1.74 21.41 12.74
N LEU A 310 -0.68 20.80 12.19
CA LEU A 310 0.66 20.82 12.78
C LEU A 310 1.29 22.22 12.78
N TYR A 311 1.03 23.03 11.76
CA TYR A 311 1.52 24.41 11.69
C TYR A 311 0.83 25.31 12.72
N GLU A 312 -0.49 25.16 12.89
CA GLU A 312 -1.30 25.97 13.79
C GLU A 312 -1.10 25.58 15.26
N ASN A 313 -0.97 24.29 15.57
CA ASN A 313 -0.90 23.78 16.95
C ASN A 313 0.50 23.35 17.40
N GLY A 314 1.49 23.37 16.49
CA GLY A 314 2.81 22.80 16.72
C GLY A 314 2.79 21.28 16.80
N LEU A 315 3.98 20.68 16.97
CA LEU A 315 4.10 19.26 17.27
C LEU A 315 3.68 19.01 18.73
N GLN A 316 2.58 18.30 18.92
CA GLN A 316 2.05 17.98 20.25
C GLN A 316 2.89 16.91 20.95
N GLN A 317 2.85 16.89 22.28
CA GLN A 317 3.38 15.76 23.05
C GLN A 317 2.51 14.53 22.83
N GLY A 318 3.11 13.34 22.97
CA GLY A 318 2.37 12.08 22.90
C GLY A 318 1.50 11.82 24.13
N ALA A 319 0.95 10.62 24.19
CA ALA A 319 0.24 10.08 25.34
C ALA A 319 1.18 9.94 26.55
N ASP A 320 0.81 10.59 27.64
CA ASP A 320 1.46 10.50 28.94
C ASP A 320 0.96 9.27 29.75
N THR A 321 1.75 8.87 30.73
CA THR A 321 1.52 7.67 31.56
C THR A 321 0.96 8.00 32.94
N GLY A 322 1.00 9.27 33.35
CA GLY A 322 0.74 9.70 34.72
C GLY A 322 1.90 9.39 35.67
N TRP A 323 3.07 8.99 35.14
CA TRP A 323 4.32 9.02 35.88
C TRP A 323 5.07 10.28 35.48
N ASP A 324 4.88 11.37 36.23
CA ASP A 324 5.49 12.66 35.91
C ASP A 324 7.01 12.59 35.68
N ASN A 325 7.70 11.71 36.42
CA ASN A 325 9.15 11.50 36.27
C ASN A 325 9.51 10.83 34.93
N LEU A 326 8.67 9.95 34.38
CA LEU A 326 8.85 9.34 33.07
C LEU A 326 8.34 10.25 31.95
N ASP A 327 7.19 10.88 32.13
CA ASP A 327 6.52 11.70 31.11
C ASP A 327 7.35 12.96 30.76
N ARG A 328 8.13 13.49 31.72
CA ARG A 328 9.15 14.52 31.46
C ARG A 328 10.25 14.07 30.50
N ASN A 329 10.51 12.77 30.44
CA ASN A 329 11.58 12.18 29.64
C ASN A 329 11.07 11.73 28.27
N CYS A 330 9.94 11.03 28.24
CA CYS A 330 9.28 10.62 27.01
C CYS A 330 7.77 10.39 27.17
N THR A 331 7.04 10.68 26.10
CA THR A 331 5.62 10.36 25.90
C THR A 331 5.47 9.45 24.69
N PHE A 332 4.32 8.78 24.57
CA PHE A 332 4.14 7.66 23.65
C PHE A 332 3.16 7.98 22.53
N GLU A 333 3.36 7.39 21.36
CA GLU A 333 2.48 7.58 20.21
C GLU A 333 2.22 6.24 19.51
N PRO A 334 1.00 5.97 18.99
CA PRO A 334 0.76 4.80 18.17
C PRO A 334 1.48 4.92 16.81
N GLY A 335 1.73 3.79 16.14
CA GLY A 335 2.53 3.80 14.91
C GLY A 335 4.02 3.73 15.15
N ARG A 336 4.44 3.31 16.35
CA ARG A 336 5.84 3.34 16.81
C ARG A 336 6.29 1.97 17.30
N LEU A 337 7.57 1.67 17.12
CA LEU A 337 8.24 0.50 17.70
C LEU A 337 9.05 0.89 18.93
N MET A 338 8.68 0.34 20.07
CA MET A 338 9.45 0.41 21.32
C MET A 338 10.21 -0.88 21.56
N ILE A 339 11.51 -0.75 21.77
CA ILE A 339 12.37 -1.85 22.24
C ILE A 339 12.61 -1.67 23.73
N VAL A 340 12.41 -2.74 24.50
CA VAL A 340 12.72 -2.77 25.94
C VAL A 340 13.75 -3.85 26.22
N THR A 341 14.84 -3.47 26.89
CA THR A 341 15.93 -4.35 27.30
C THR A 341 16.23 -4.20 28.78
N GLY A 342 17.11 -5.05 29.33
CA GLY A 342 17.40 -5.16 30.76
C GLY A 342 17.81 -6.58 31.13
N ARG A 343 18.53 -6.75 32.24
CA ARG A 343 19.08 -8.08 32.60
C ARG A 343 17.94 -9.05 32.92
N PRO A 344 18.15 -10.36 32.78
CA PRO A 344 17.19 -11.35 33.28
C PRO A 344 16.90 -11.10 34.76
N GLY A 345 15.62 -10.98 35.13
CA GLY A 345 15.20 -10.69 36.50
C GLY A 345 15.01 -9.21 36.86
N ASP A 346 15.42 -8.26 36.00
CA ASP A 346 15.31 -6.81 36.31
C ASP A 346 13.88 -6.25 36.29
N GLY A 347 12.87 -7.07 35.96
CA GLY A 347 11.45 -6.67 35.99
C GLY A 347 10.94 -5.97 34.72
N LYS A 348 11.52 -6.25 33.55
CA LYS A 348 11.06 -5.70 32.25
C LYS A 348 9.56 -5.89 32.02
N SER A 349 9.08 -7.13 32.14
CA SER A 349 7.68 -7.49 31.95
C SER A 349 6.78 -6.76 32.93
N GLU A 350 7.16 -6.71 34.22
CA GLU A 350 6.41 -6.01 35.25
C GLU A 350 6.24 -4.51 34.99
N PHE A 351 7.30 -3.86 34.47
CA PHE A 351 7.27 -2.47 34.09
C PHE A 351 6.38 -2.23 32.85
N ILE A 352 6.49 -3.09 31.84
CA ILE A 352 5.67 -3.00 30.62
C ILE A 352 4.19 -3.22 30.93
N ASP A 353 3.87 -4.14 31.84
CA ASP A 353 2.51 -4.40 32.26
C ASP A 353 1.88 -3.13 32.86
N GLU A 354 2.58 -2.43 33.76
CA GLU A 354 2.04 -1.19 34.32
C GLU A 354 2.01 -0.05 33.28
N LEU A 355 3.04 0.08 32.44
CA LEU A 355 3.06 1.07 31.35
C LEU A 355 1.84 0.90 30.43
N ALA A 356 1.57 -0.33 29.99
CA ALA A 356 0.45 -0.63 29.11
C ALA A 356 -0.90 -0.39 29.80
N LEU A 357 -1.05 -0.78 31.07
CA LEU A 357 -2.26 -0.51 31.84
C LEU A 357 -2.51 0.98 32.02
N ARG A 358 -1.48 1.77 32.32
CA ARG A 358 -1.59 3.24 32.47
C ARG A 358 -2.04 3.90 31.17
N LEU A 359 -1.40 3.55 30.04
CA LEU A 359 -1.79 4.07 28.73
C LEU A 359 -3.22 3.64 28.36
N CYS A 360 -3.62 2.42 28.73
CA CYS A 360 -4.99 1.93 28.52
C CYS A 360 -6.02 2.71 29.37
N LEU A 361 -5.73 2.94 30.65
CA LEU A 361 -6.63 3.64 31.57
C LEU A 361 -6.77 5.14 31.25
N ARG A 362 -5.72 5.77 30.71
CA ARG A 362 -5.70 7.21 30.41
C ARG A 362 -6.19 7.57 29.01
N HIS A 363 -5.84 6.74 28.02
CA HIS A 363 -6.05 7.04 26.60
C HIS A 363 -6.91 6.01 25.89
N GLU A 364 -7.48 5.04 26.62
CA GLU A 364 -8.30 3.95 26.08
C GLU A 364 -7.55 3.05 25.08
N TRP A 365 -6.23 2.99 25.21
CA TRP A 365 -5.38 2.17 24.35
C TRP A 365 -5.44 0.71 24.77
N LYS A 366 -6.39 -0.03 24.21
CA LYS A 366 -6.54 -1.48 24.44
C LYS A 366 -5.28 -2.24 24.05
N VAL A 367 -4.99 -3.31 24.79
CA VAL A 367 -3.70 -4.01 24.76
C VAL A 367 -3.87 -5.44 24.29
N ALA A 368 -2.95 -5.89 23.41
CA ALA A 368 -2.78 -7.29 23.07
C ALA A 368 -1.41 -7.80 23.53
N TYR A 369 -1.38 -8.90 24.28
CA TYR A 369 -0.16 -9.53 24.76
C TYR A 369 0.14 -10.83 24.01
N PHE A 370 1.31 -10.91 23.41
CA PHE A 370 1.99 -12.16 23.14
C PHE A 370 3.10 -12.32 24.20
N SER A 371 2.78 -13.04 25.28
CA SER A 371 3.70 -13.24 26.39
C SER A 371 3.75 -14.70 26.85
N PRO A 372 4.46 -15.56 26.10
CA PRO A 372 4.56 -16.99 26.41
C PRO A 372 5.29 -17.30 27.72
N GLU A 373 6.03 -16.35 28.30
CA GLU A 373 6.68 -16.54 29.60
C GLU A 373 5.75 -16.37 30.79
N ASN A 374 4.63 -15.64 30.63
CA ASN A 374 3.61 -15.47 31.66
C ASN A 374 2.48 -16.51 31.53
N MET A 375 2.80 -17.73 31.08
CA MET A 375 1.84 -18.83 30.97
C MET A 375 1.78 -19.63 32.27
N PRO A 376 0.58 -20.08 32.71
CA PRO A 376 -0.74 -19.91 32.06
C PRO A 376 -1.26 -18.46 32.11
N ILE A 377 -2.12 -18.07 31.16
CA ILE A 377 -2.70 -16.70 31.05
C ILE A 377 -3.27 -16.20 32.39
N VAL A 378 -3.87 -17.08 33.19
CA VAL A 378 -4.47 -16.73 34.48
C VAL A 378 -3.44 -16.12 35.44
N TYR A 379 -2.18 -16.56 35.40
CA TYR A 379 -1.11 -15.97 36.21
C TYR A 379 -0.72 -14.58 35.72
N HIS A 380 -0.84 -14.32 34.43
CA HIS A 380 -0.67 -12.96 33.94
C HIS A 380 -1.85 -12.07 34.37
N GLN A 381 -3.08 -12.55 34.21
CA GLN A 381 -4.27 -11.82 34.61
C GLN A 381 -4.29 -11.48 36.09
N SER A 382 -3.83 -12.39 36.97
CA SER A 382 -3.72 -12.11 38.41
C SER A 382 -2.79 -10.91 38.66
N LYS A 383 -1.60 -10.86 38.05
CA LYS A 383 -0.68 -9.72 38.17
C LYS A 383 -1.30 -8.40 37.70
N LEU A 384 -2.03 -8.42 36.59
CA LEU A 384 -2.72 -7.23 36.09
C LEU A 384 -3.81 -6.78 37.07
N ILE A 385 -4.55 -7.71 37.67
CA ILE A 385 -5.57 -7.40 38.69
C ILE A 385 -4.93 -6.80 39.95
N GLU A 386 -3.78 -7.31 40.39
CA GLU A 386 -3.05 -6.73 41.53
C GLU A 386 -2.68 -5.27 41.25
N LYS A 387 -2.13 -5.01 40.06
CA LYS A 387 -1.79 -3.64 39.62
C LYS A 387 -3.02 -2.75 39.50
N LEU A 388 -4.13 -3.23 38.95
CA LEU A 388 -5.36 -2.43 38.81
C LEU A 388 -5.99 -2.09 40.17
N THR A 389 -6.06 -3.06 41.07
CA THR A 389 -6.79 -2.95 42.33
C THR A 389 -5.95 -2.39 43.48
N GLY A 390 -4.61 -2.48 43.36
CA GLY A 390 -3.67 -2.14 44.41
C GLY A 390 -3.65 -3.17 45.56
N LYS A 391 -4.26 -4.35 45.38
CA LYS A 391 -4.42 -5.42 46.38
C LYS A 391 -3.68 -6.68 45.94
N ARG A 392 -3.37 -7.57 46.90
CA ARG A 392 -2.87 -8.92 46.58
C ARG A 392 -4.00 -9.74 45.96
N PHE A 393 -3.66 -10.63 45.03
CA PHE A 393 -4.60 -11.53 44.36
C PHE A 393 -4.99 -12.71 45.27
N HIS A 394 -5.69 -12.40 46.35
CA HIS A 394 -6.21 -13.35 47.32
C HIS A 394 -7.37 -12.73 48.10
N ILE A 395 -8.32 -13.55 48.55
CA ILE A 395 -9.46 -13.08 49.35
C ILE A 395 -8.97 -12.38 50.63
N ASP A 396 -8.04 -13.00 51.36
CA ASP A 396 -7.39 -12.40 52.54
C ASP A 396 -6.44 -11.24 52.22
N GLY A 397 -6.18 -10.98 50.93
CA GLY A 397 -5.37 -9.88 50.42
C GLY A 397 -6.12 -8.55 50.32
N GLY A 398 -7.38 -8.52 50.72
CA GLY A 398 -8.26 -7.35 50.60
C GLY A 398 -8.91 -7.19 49.22
N LEU A 399 -8.80 -8.22 48.36
CA LEU A 399 -9.51 -8.30 47.08
C LEU A 399 -10.88 -8.97 47.30
N THR A 400 -11.92 -8.16 47.43
CA THR A 400 -13.31 -8.65 47.55
C THR A 400 -13.80 -9.23 46.23
N GLU A 401 -14.73 -10.20 46.28
CA GLU A 401 -15.34 -10.81 45.09
C GLU A 401 -15.91 -9.77 44.11
N ALA A 402 -16.66 -8.79 44.59
CA ALA A 402 -17.20 -7.71 43.75
C ALA A 402 -16.11 -6.88 43.03
N LEU A 403 -14.93 -6.73 43.64
CA LEU A 403 -13.80 -6.01 43.04
C LEU A 403 -13.06 -6.90 42.03
N PHE A 404 -12.93 -8.18 42.33
CA PHE A 404 -12.43 -9.17 41.38
C PHE A 404 -13.29 -9.21 40.12
N ASP A 405 -14.62 -9.34 40.25
CA ASP A 405 -15.56 -9.36 39.12
C ASP A 405 -15.52 -8.06 38.29
N HIS A 406 -15.28 -6.93 38.95
CA HIS A 406 -15.11 -5.66 38.26
C HIS A 406 -13.79 -5.62 37.48
N ALA A 407 -12.68 -6.07 38.07
CA ALA A 407 -11.39 -6.13 37.41
C ALA A 407 -11.39 -7.14 36.25
N GLU A 408 -12.04 -8.29 36.39
CA GLU A 408 -12.18 -9.29 35.33
C GLU A 408 -12.96 -8.74 34.13
N ARG A 409 -14.08 -8.05 34.37
CA ARG A 409 -14.84 -7.38 33.30
C ARG A 409 -14.00 -6.31 32.60
N TRP A 410 -13.27 -5.49 33.37
CA TRP A 410 -12.39 -4.48 32.79
C TRP A 410 -11.30 -5.12 31.92
N LEU A 411 -10.66 -6.21 32.38
CA LEU A 411 -9.69 -6.94 31.58
C LEU A 411 -10.31 -7.53 30.31
N THR A 412 -11.52 -8.07 30.39
CA THR A 412 -12.25 -8.65 29.25
C THR A 412 -12.46 -7.65 28.12
N ASP A 413 -12.75 -6.39 28.47
CA ASP A 413 -13.03 -5.32 27.51
C ASP A 413 -11.78 -4.70 26.90
N ASN A 414 -10.66 -4.72 27.64
CA ASN A 414 -9.48 -3.92 27.33
C ASN A 414 -8.22 -4.71 27.00
N ILE A 415 -8.11 -5.95 27.46
CA ILE A 415 -6.90 -6.78 27.35
C ILE A 415 -7.21 -8.06 26.59
N VAL A 416 -6.31 -8.44 25.67
CA VAL A 416 -6.39 -9.68 24.90
C VAL A 416 -5.05 -10.41 24.94
N HIS A 417 -5.06 -11.72 25.12
CA HIS A 417 -3.87 -12.55 25.02
C HIS A 417 -3.86 -13.29 23.68
N ILE A 418 -2.74 -13.20 22.97
CA ILE A 418 -2.48 -13.89 21.71
C ILE A 418 -1.69 -15.16 22.03
N LEU A 419 -2.31 -16.30 21.78
CA LEU A 419 -1.67 -17.61 21.78
C LEU A 419 -1.82 -18.22 20.39
N PRO A 420 -0.73 -18.46 19.64
CA PRO A 420 -0.79 -19.40 18.53
C PRO A 420 -1.08 -20.78 19.14
N GLY A 421 -2.13 -21.45 18.66
CA GLY A 421 -2.58 -22.75 19.21
C GLY A 421 -1.58 -23.87 18.90
N ASP A 422 -1.96 -24.79 18.03
CA ASP A 422 -1.06 -25.85 17.51
C ASP A 422 -0.14 -25.35 16.37
N GLU A 423 -0.21 -24.05 16.04
CA GLU A 423 0.55 -23.42 14.96
C GLU A 423 1.92 -22.91 15.44
N SER A 424 2.87 -22.74 14.52
CA SER A 424 4.23 -22.26 14.83
C SER A 424 4.22 -20.84 15.39
N TYR A 425 5.08 -20.60 16.39
CA TYR A 425 5.21 -19.30 17.08
C TYR A 425 5.98 -18.27 16.23
N THR A 426 5.71 -18.20 14.93
CA THR A 426 6.39 -17.27 14.01
C THR A 426 5.87 -15.85 14.15
N ILE A 427 6.72 -14.86 13.83
CA ILE A 427 6.31 -13.45 13.86
C ILE A 427 5.13 -13.16 12.93
N ASP A 428 5.07 -13.82 11.76
CA ASP A 428 4.00 -13.58 10.78
C ASP A 428 2.63 -13.98 11.34
N HIS A 429 2.55 -15.13 12.03
CA HIS A 429 1.33 -15.58 12.67
C HIS A 429 0.91 -14.66 13.83
N VAL A 430 1.87 -14.28 14.69
CA VAL A 430 1.60 -13.36 15.81
C VAL A 430 1.06 -12.02 15.29
N LEU A 431 1.68 -11.45 14.25
CA LEU A 431 1.23 -10.19 13.64
C LEU A 431 -0.11 -10.34 12.90
N GLU A 432 -0.40 -11.51 12.34
CA GLU A 432 -1.71 -11.79 11.74
C GLU A 432 -2.82 -11.78 12.79
N LYS A 433 -2.65 -12.52 13.89
CA LYS A 433 -3.62 -12.51 15.01
C LYS A 433 -3.74 -11.11 15.62
N ALA A 434 -2.62 -10.41 15.81
CA ALA A 434 -2.64 -9.02 16.27
C ALA A 434 -3.46 -8.13 15.32
N ARG A 435 -3.30 -8.27 14.00
CA ARG A 435 -4.09 -7.53 13.00
C ARG A 435 -5.59 -7.78 13.15
N GLN A 436 -5.98 -9.03 13.38
CA GLN A 436 -7.39 -9.40 13.57
C GLN A 436 -7.96 -8.75 14.83
N VAL A 437 -7.21 -8.75 15.94
CA VAL A 437 -7.65 -8.13 17.20
C VAL A 437 -7.67 -6.61 17.10
N VAL A 438 -6.70 -5.98 16.43
CA VAL A 438 -6.73 -4.53 16.16
C VAL A 438 -7.99 -4.14 15.39
N ARG A 439 -8.35 -4.88 14.34
CA ARG A 439 -9.55 -4.60 13.53
C ARG A 439 -10.85 -4.86 14.29
N ARG A 440 -10.92 -5.91 15.10
CA ARG A 440 -12.17 -6.32 15.78
C ARG A 440 -12.42 -5.62 17.11
N ARG A 441 -11.36 -5.34 17.87
CA ARG A 441 -11.44 -4.81 19.24
C ARG A 441 -10.80 -3.43 19.40
N GLY A 442 -10.19 -2.87 18.36
CA GLY A 442 -9.60 -1.54 18.41
C GLY A 442 -8.31 -1.46 19.22
N VAL A 443 -7.56 -2.55 19.34
CA VAL A 443 -6.25 -2.57 20.02
C VAL A 443 -5.31 -1.47 19.48
N ARG A 444 -4.57 -0.85 20.39
CA ARG A 444 -3.58 0.21 20.12
C ARG A 444 -2.20 -0.08 20.69
N ILE A 445 -2.07 -1.04 21.61
CA ILE A 445 -0.78 -1.50 22.13
C ILE A 445 -0.64 -2.99 21.85
N VAL A 446 0.50 -3.41 21.29
CA VAL A 446 0.85 -4.82 21.11
C VAL A 446 2.15 -5.10 21.83
N VAL A 447 2.14 -6.01 22.79
CA VAL A 447 3.32 -6.41 23.57
C VAL A 447 3.79 -7.78 23.08
N ILE A 448 5.07 -7.88 22.73
CA ILE A 448 5.76 -9.12 22.36
C ILE A 448 6.88 -9.34 23.38
N ASP A 449 6.67 -10.27 24.31
CA ASP A 449 7.57 -10.48 25.45
C ASP A 449 7.82 -11.97 25.76
N PRO A 450 9.01 -12.53 25.49
CA PRO A 450 10.17 -11.95 24.81
C PRO A 450 10.33 -12.42 23.35
N MET A 451 11.12 -11.68 22.58
CA MET A 451 11.38 -11.97 21.17
C MET A 451 11.98 -13.36 20.92
N ASN A 452 12.82 -13.86 21.83
CA ASN A 452 13.51 -15.16 21.69
C ASN A 452 12.57 -16.37 21.72
N ARG A 453 11.30 -16.18 22.11
CA ARG A 453 10.26 -17.21 22.04
C ARG A 453 9.60 -17.29 20.67
N LEU A 454 9.93 -16.40 19.75
CA LEU A 454 9.47 -16.48 18.36
C LEU A 454 10.27 -17.54 17.61
N GLU A 455 9.57 -18.44 16.95
CA GLU A 455 10.16 -19.42 16.06
C GLU A 455 10.63 -18.74 14.78
N THR A 456 11.87 -19.06 14.39
CA THR A 456 12.42 -18.63 13.10
C THR A 456 12.13 -19.74 12.09
N PRO A 457 11.58 -19.43 10.90
CA PRO A 457 11.41 -20.41 9.85
C PRO A 457 12.76 -21.11 9.54
N PRO A 458 12.76 -22.40 9.18
CA PRO A 458 13.99 -23.10 8.84
C PRO A 458 14.71 -22.35 7.72
N ALA A 459 15.93 -21.90 8.00
CA ALA A 459 16.73 -21.12 7.06
C ALA A 459 17.02 -21.95 5.80
N SER A 460 16.82 -21.33 4.64
CA SER A 460 17.59 -21.69 3.45
C SER A 460 19.08 -21.61 3.79
N THR A 461 19.87 -22.60 3.39
CA THR A 461 21.31 -22.69 3.66
C THR A 461 22.01 -21.37 3.32
N GLY A 462 22.39 -20.59 4.34
CA GLY A 462 23.12 -19.32 4.20
C GLY A 462 22.55 -18.10 4.91
N ASP A 463 21.32 -18.14 5.45
CA ASP A 463 20.75 -16.96 6.13
C ASP A 463 21.32 -16.75 7.55
N SER A 464 22.04 -15.64 7.74
CA SER A 464 22.57 -15.23 9.05
C SER A 464 21.44 -14.77 10.00
N GLU A 465 21.55 -15.08 11.29
CA GLU A 465 20.65 -14.63 12.37
C GLU A 465 20.35 -13.12 12.31
N LEU A 466 21.35 -12.31 11.94
CA LEU A 466 21.25 -10.87 11.70
C LEU A 466 20.19 -10.50 10.66
N LEU A 467 20.13 -11.20 9.53
CA LEU A 467 19.14 -10.94 8.47
C LEU A 467 17.72 -11.26 8.95
N ASN A 468 17.57 -12.33 9.74
CA ASN A 468 16.29 -12.72 10.32
C ASN A 468 15.78 -11.69 11.33
N ILE A 469 16.65 -11.23 12.25
CA ILE A 469 16.32 -10.15 13.19
C ILE A 469 15.87 -8.89 12.43
N ARG A 470 16.63 -8.48 11.41
CA ARG A 470 16.30 -7.30 10.61
C ARG A 470 14.97 -7.44 9.88
N SER A 471 14.70 -8.62 9.31
CA SER A 471 13.42 -8.92 8.66
C SER A 471 12.25 -8.83 9.64
N THR A 472 12.38 -9.45 10.82
CA THR A 472 11.40 -9.39 11.90
C THR A 472 11.12 -7.96 12.35
N LEU A 473 12.17 -7.16 12.59
CA LEU A 473 12.02 -5.75 12.97
C LEU A 473 11.32 -4.93 11.88
N ARG A 474 11.59 -5.19 10.59
CA ARG A 474 10.89 -4.52 9.48
C ARG A 474 9.41 -4.86 9.47
N LYS A 475 9.05 -6.13 9.68
CA LYS A 475 7.65 -6.59 9.74
C LYS A 475 6.92 -5.92 10.91
N ILE A 476 7.54 -5.89 12.09
CA ILE A 476 6.99 -5.25 13.28
C ILE A 476 6.82 -3.74 13.06
N GLY A 477 7.84 -3.04 12.56
CA GLY A 477 7.77 -1.61 12.29
C GLY A 477 6.70 -1.25 11.26
N ARG A 478 6.59 -2.05 10.18
CA ARG A 478 5.52 -1.88 9.18
C ARG A 478 4.15 -2.11 9.81
N PHE A 479 3.99 -3.14 10.63
CA PHE A 479 2.74 -3.42 11.33
C PHE A 479 2.34 -2.25 12.24
N ALA A 480 3.28 -1.72 13.05
CA ALA A 480 3.05 -0.59 13.94
C ALA A 480 2.47 0.60 13.16
N THR A 481 3.19 1.05 12.12
CA THR A 481 2.80 2.21 11.31
C THR A 481 1.46 2.02 10.58
N GLN A 482 1.25 0.86 9.94
CA GLN A 482 0.04 0.60 9.16
C GLN A 482 -1.21 0.46 10.02
N ASN A 483 -1.08 -0.11 11.22
CA ASN A 483 -2.22 -0.36 12.10
C ASN A 483 -2.34 0.69 13.21
N LYS A 484 -1.50 1.74 13.17
CA LYS A 484 -1.43 2.81 14.18
C LYS A 484 -1.43 2.23 15.60
N CYS A 485 -0.49 1.33 15.86
CA CYS A 485 -0.30 0.68 17.15
C CYS A 485 1.09 0.98 17.72
N LEU A 486 1.20 1.15 19.02
CA LEU A 486 2.48 1.09 19.73
C LEU A 486 2.85 -0.38 19.90
N VAL A 487 3.94 -0.83 19.28
CA VAL A 487 4.42 -2.20 19.43
C VAL A 487 5.61 -2.20 20.36
N ILE A 488 5.48 -2.91 21.49
CA ILE A 488 6.51 -3.07 22.51
C ILE A 488 7.15 -4.45 22.32
N LEU A 489 8.44 -4.50 22.04
CA LEU A 489 9.21 -5.72 21.86
C LEU A 489 10.27 -5.83 22.94
N VAL A 490 10.19 -6.91 23.73
CA VAL A 490 11.16 -7.19 24.78
C VAL A 490 12.28 -8.05 24.23
N VAL A 491 13.51 -7.61 24.47
CA VAL A 491 14.73 -8.25 24.00
C VAL A 491 15.71 -8.43 25.14
N HIS A 492 16.55 -9.46 25.04
CA HIS A 492 17.56 -9.74 26.04
C HIS A 492 18.93 -9.17 25.61
N PRO A 493 19.71 -8.63 26.55
CA PRO A 493 21.07 -8.19 26.28
C PRO A 493 22.03 -9.38 26.16
N ARG A 494 23.20 -9.13 25.58
CA ARG A 494 24.39 -9.98 25.74
C ARG A 494 24.86 -9.93 27.18
N LYS A 495 25.78 -10.84 27.52
CA LYS A 495 26.46 -10.81 28.81
C LYS A 495 27.19 -9.47 28.98
N VAL A 496 26.81 -8.73 30.01
CA VAL A 496 27.35 -7.40 30.30
C VAL A 496 28.61 -7.53 31.17
N ASN A 497 29.68 -6.81 30.80
CA ASN A 497 30.93 -6.81 31.57
C ASN A 497 30.79 -5.99 32.86
N ARG A 498 31.60 -6.32 33.87
CA ARG A 498 31.74 -5.48 35.07
C ARG A 498 32.59 -4.25 34.74
N THR A 499 32.33 -3.16 35.45
CA THR A 499 33.18 -1.96 35.48
C THR A 499 34.54 -2.27 36.11
N ASP A 500 35.51 -1.37 35.95
CA ASP A 500 36.84 -1.48 36.56
C ASP A 500 36.78 -1.61 38.09
N ASN A 501 35.74 -1.05 38.71
CA ASN A 501 35.47 -1.15 40.15
C ASN A 501 34.73 -2.44 40.57
N GLY A 502 34.59 -3.41 39.65
CA GLY A 502 33.95 -4.71 39.91
C GLY A 502 32.42 -4.69 39.98
N GLN A 503 31.79 -3.52 39.85
CA GLN A 503 30.33 -3.37 39.82
C GLN A 503 29.77 -3.75 38.45
N LEU A 504 28.62 -4.40 38.39
CA LEU A 504 27.92 -4.61 37.12
C LEU A 504 27.47 -3.26 36.57
N ARG A 505 27.86 -2.94 35.33
CA ARG A 505 27.29 -1.78 34.63
C ARG A 505 25.86 -2.06 34.19
N ARG A 506 25.09 -0.99 33.98
CA ARG A 506 23.76 -1.06 33.35
C ARG A 506 23.85 -1.60 31.92
N VAL A 507 22.74 -2.17 31.46
CA VAL A 507 22.52 -2.50 30.05
C VAL A 507 22.28 -1.21 29.27
N GLU A 508 22.89 -1.10 28.10
CA GLU A 508 22.63 -0.04 27.13
C GLU A 508 22.02 -0.61 25.84
N MET A 509 21.41 0.25 25.03
CA MET A 509 20.90 -0.10 23.70
C MET A 509 21.90 -0.91 22.84
N ASN A 510 23.19 -0.63 22.93
CA ASN A 510 24.23 -1.32 22.14
C ASN A 510 24.57 -2.74 22.66
N ASP A 511 24.08 -3.09 23.86
CA ASP A 511 24.31 -4.40 24.46
C ASP A 511 23.26 -5.43 24.09
N ILE A 512 22.25 -5.07 23.31
CA ILE A 512 21.20 -5.98 22.88
C ILE A 512 21.80 -7.13 22.06
N ASN A 513 21.41 -8.37 22.37
CA ASN A 513 21.95 -9.53 21.67
C ASN A 513 21.45 -9.63 20.22
N GLY A 514 22.23 -10.26 19.36
CA GLY A 514 21.89 -10.49 17.96
C GLY A 514 22.28 -9.35 17.01
N SER A 515 21.77 -8.13 17.18
CA SER A 515 21.95 -7.06 16.20
C SER A 515 21.92 -5.64 16.77
N ALA A 516 22.72 -4.72 16.20
CA ALA A 516 22.56 -3.29 16.43
C ALA A 516 21.26 -2.72 15.80
N ASP A 517 20.60 -3.48 14.92
CA ASP A 517 19.36 -3.06 14.25
C ASP A 517 18.21 -2.81 15.23
N PHE A 518 18.22 -3.44 16.42
CA PHE A 518 17.24 -3.13 17.47
C PHE A 518 17.24 -1.64 17.79
N GLY A 519 18.41 -1.09 18.14
CA GLY A 519 18.56 0.33 18.42
C GLY A 519 18.30 1.21 17.19
N ASN A 520 18.82 0.82 16.01
CA ASN A 520 18.69 1.63 14.79
C ASN A 520 17.24 1.75 14.30
N MET A 521 16.48 0.65 14.37
CA MET A 521 15.12 0.58 13.84
C MET A 521 14.05 1.00 14.85
N ALA A 522 14.33 0.95 16.15
CA ALA A 522 13.41 1.43 17.18
C ALA A 522 13.08 2.93 17.05
N ASP A 523 11.87 3.29 17.46
CA ASP A 523 11.48 4.67 17.75
C ASP A 523 11.79 5.03 19.20
N TYR A 524 11.57 4.07 20.10
CA TYR A 524 11.93 4.15 21.52
C TYR A 524 12.84 3.00 21.91
N CYS A 525 13.87 3.27 22.70
CA CYS A 525 14.66 2.21 23.33
C CYS A 525 14.76 2.49 24.83
N LEU A 526 14.21 1.59 25.64
CA LEU A 526 14.22 1.67 27.10
C LEU A 526 15.06 0.53 27.68
N ALA A 527 15.84 0.83 28.72
CA ALA A 527 16.57 -0.17 29.50
C ALA A 527 16.10 -0.16 30.95
N VAL A 528 15.56 -1.28 31.43
CA VAL A 528 15.15 -1.46 32.82
C VAL A 528 16.32 -2.04 33.60
N ASP A 529 16.72 -1.35 34.67
CA ASP A 529 17.83 -1.71 35.52
C ASP A 529 17.38 -1.77 36.98
N ARG A 530 17.51 -2.94 37.61
CA ARG A 530 17.17 -3.12 39.01
C ARG A 530 18.44 -3.11 39.87
N ASN A 531 18.38 -2.36 40.96
CA ASN A 531 19.43 -2.29 41.96
C ASN A 531 18.85 -2.69 43.32
N ASP A 532 19.11 -3.92 43.74
CA ASP A 532 18.59 -4.47 45.02
C ASP A 532 19.24 -3.80 46.24
N ASP A 533 20.51 -3.38 46.14
CA ASP A 533 21.21 -2.70 47.25
C ASP A 533 20.58 -1.35 47.56
N LYS A 534 20.19 -0.61 46.51
CA LYS A 534 19.46 0.66 46.62
C LYS A 534 17.95 0.47 46.76
N GLN A 535 17.42 -0.74 46.56
CA GLN A 535 15.98 -1.02 46.47
C GLN A 535 15.24 -0.16 45.43
N MET A 536 15.88 0.10 44.30
CA MET A 536 15.37 0.96 43.23
C MET A 536 15.37 0.25 41.88
N VAL A 537 14.40 0.60 41.04
CA VAL A 537 14.38 0.27 39.62
C VAL A 537 14.52 1.56 38.83
N THR A 538 15.50 1.62 37.93
CA THR A 538 15.70 2.77 37.04
C THR A 538 15.39 2.36 35.62
N VAL A 539 14.54 3.15 34.97
CA VAL A 539 14.21 3.01 33.56
C VAL A 539 14.98 4.09 32.80
N TYR A 540 15.96 3.67 32.03
CA TYR A 540 16.76 4.54 31.19
C TYR A 540 16.12 4.66 29.81
N VAL A 541 15.97 5.90 29.33
CA VAL A 541 15.46 6.21 27.99
C VAL A 541 16.67 6.42 27.07
N ASP A 542 17.14 5.35 26.45
CA ASP A 542 18.34 5.37 25.60
C ASP A 542 18.09 6.02 24.25
N LYS A 543 16.86 5.94 23.75
CA LYS A 543 16.49 6.54 22.46
C LYS A 543 15.03 7.01 22.44
N VAL A 544 14.82 8.19 21.87
CA VAL A 544 13.53 8.68 21.36
C VAL A 544 13.78 9.29 19.98
N ARG A 545 13.19 8.73 18.93
CA ARG A 545 13.44 9.17 17.54
C ARG A 545 12.88 10.56 17.25
N PHE A 546 11.70 10.87 17.78
CA PHE A 546 10.99 12.11 17.50
C PHE A 546 11.12 13.10 18.65
N LYS A 547 11.67 14.29 18.37
CA LYS A 547 11.99 15.29 19.39
C LYS A 547 10.79 15.79 20.20
N HIS A 548 9.59 15.81 19.61
CA HIS A 548 8.37 16.23 20.31
C HIS A 548 7.86 15.18 21.30
N LEU A 549 8.31 13.93 21.18
CA LEU A 549 7.92 12.81 22.05
C LEU A 549 8.89 12.62 23.23
N GLY A 550 10.03 13.30 23.27
CA GLY A 550 10.96 13.17 24.39
C GLY A 550 12.43 13.35 24.06
N ARG A 551 13.29 13.00 25.03
CA ARG A 551 14.75 13.12 24.95
C ARG A 551 15.45 11.81 25.31
N ALA A 552 16.44 11.46 24.51
CA ALA A 552 17.35 10.34 24.79
C ALA A 552 18.31 10.68 25.96
N HIS A 553 18.92 9.64 26.53
CA HIS A 553 19.87 9.69 27.63
C HIS A 553 19.30 10.31 28.91
N THR A 554 18.03 10.03 29.18
CA THR A 554 17.32 10.42 30.40
C THR A 554 16.95 9.17 31.20
N SER A 555 16.45 9.35 32.43
CA SER A 555 16.06 8.23 33.29
C SER A 555 14.94 8.60 34.24
N ALA A 556 14.11 7.61 34.57
CA ALA A 556 13.11 7.70 35.62
C ALA A 556 13.34 6.58 36.65
N SER A 557 13.33 6.95 37.93
CA SER A 557 13.59 6.01 39.03
C SER A 557 12.31 5.71 39.81
N PHE A 558 12.21 4.47 40.26
CA PHE A 558 11.02 3.93 40.91
C PHE A 558 11.36 2.99 42.06
N VAL A 559 10.45 2.91 43.03
CA VAL A 559 10.38 1.82 44.00
C VAL A 559 9.36 0.80 43.49
N TYR A 560 9.76 -0.48 43.43
CA TYR A 560 8.86 -1.58 43.08
C TYR A 560 8.11 -2.08 44.33
N ASN A 561 6.78 -2.05 44.28
CA ASN A 561 5.94 -2.56 45.35
C ASN A 561 5.72 -4.07 45.22
N LEU A 562 6.30 -4.85 46.13
CA LEU A 562 6.13 -6.29 46.21
C LEU A 562 4.69 -6.74 46.54
N LEU A 563 3.82 -5.85 47.00
CA LEU A 563 2.44 -6.18 47.38
C LEU A 563 1.49 -6.23 46.18
N ASN A 564 1.62 -5.30 45.25
CA ASN A 564 0.69 -5.15 44.13
C ASN A 564 1.38 -4.98 42.77
N GLY A 565 2.71 -5.13 42.74
CA GLY A 565 3.52 -5.05 41.54
C GLY A 565 3.63 -3.64 40.94
N ARG A 566 3.24 -2.58 41.64
CA ARG A 566 3.30 -1.20 41.10
C ARG A 566 4.68 -0.55 41.22
N TYR A 567 4.97 0.39 40.34
CA TYR A 567 6.15 1.25 40.36
C TYR A 567 5.78 2.64 40.85
N TRP A 568 6.37 3.04 41.98
CA TRP A 568 6.18 4.36 42.56
C TRP A 568 7.36 5.26 42.25
N PRO A 569 7.16 6.45 41.65
CA PRO A 569 8.24 7.40 41.41
C PRO A 569 9.02 7.72 42.68
N CYS A 570 10.35 7.78 42.57
CA CYS A 570 11.24 8.18 43.66
C CYS A 570 12.48 8.91 43.12
N GLU A 571 13.23 9.50 44.04
CA GLU A 571 14.54 10.10 43.80
C GLU A 571 15.61 9.32 44.55
N GLU A 572 16.84 9.29 44.04
CA GLU A 572 17.98 8.71 44.76
C GLU A 572 18.59 9.76 45.70
N ASP A 573 18.67 9.45 46.99
CA ASP A 573 19.41 10.23 47.98
C ASP A 573 19.92 9.33 49.12
N ILE A 574 20.58 9.89 50.12
CA ILE A 574 21.05 9.17 51.30
C ILE A 574 19.88 8.89 52.25
N VAL A 575 19.52 7.62 52.38
CA VAL A 575 18.54 7.13 53.34
C VAL A 575 19.25 6.83 54.66
N ARG A 576 18.82 7.51 55.72
CA ARG A 576 19.33 7.29 57.08
C ARG A 576 18.61 6.10 57.70
N THR A 577 19.33 5.02 57.95
CA THR A 577 18.78 3.82 58.60
C THR A 577 19.49 3.53 59.92
N PRO A 578 18.89 2.74 60.83
CA PRO A 578 19.56 2.31 62.06
C PRO A 578 20.90 1.59 61.82
N ASP A 579 21.06 0.98 60.64
CA ASP A 579 22.25 0.24 60.23
C ASP A 579 23.29 1.10 59.49
N GLY A 580 23.04 2.41 59.36
CA GLY A 580 23.91 3.40 58.71
C GLY A 580 23.26 4.14 57.54
N ASP A 581 23.96 5.16 57.06
CA ASP A 581 23.57 5.98 55.91
C ASP A 581 23.92 5.23 54.61
N ARG A 582 22.94 5.06 53.73
CA ARG A 582 23.14 4.39 52.44
C ARG A 582 22.31 5.05 51.33
N PRO A 583 22.78 5.02 50.07
CA PRO A 583 21.97 5.46 48.94
C PRO A 583 20.69 4.63 48.82
N GLY A 584 19.56 5.28 48.58
CA GLY A 584 18.26 4.63 48.42
C GLY A 584 17.16 5.61 48.01
N PRO A 585 15.90 5.15 47.95
CA PRO A 585 14.80 5.95 47.46
C PRO A 585 14.32 6.95 48.51
N VAL A 586 14.17 8.20 48.11
CA VAL A 586 13.47 9.25 48.86
C VAL A 586 12.30 9.81 48.05
N ASN A 587 11.44 10.60 48.71
CA ASN A 587 10.29 11.27 48.08
C ASN A 587 9.29 10.33 47.38
N THR A 588 9.24 9.05 47.78
CA THR A 588 8.31 8.06 47.23
C THR A 588 6.88 8.34 47.70
N ARG A 589 5.96 8.57 46.75
CA ARG A 589 4.53 8.64 47.03
C ARG A 589 3.89 7.27 46.85
N PHE A 590 3.50 6.66 47.97
CA PHE A 590 2.83 5.37 47.99
C PHE A 590 1.38 5.49 47.50
N ASP A 591 1.02 4.72 46.47
CA ASP A 591 -0.35 4.63 45.95
C ASP A 591 -0.83 3.16 45.91
N ASN A 592 -1.76 2.84 46.81
CA ASN A 592 -2.48 1.57 46.88
C ASN A 592 -3.98 1.73 46.55
N GLU A 593 -4.36 2.82 45.89
CA GLU A 593 -5.74 3.07 45.49
C GLU A 593 -6.15 2.13 44.36
N ASN A 594 -7.43 1.75 44.35
CA ASN A 594 -8.00 0.97 43.26
C ASN A 594 -8.24 1.90 42.06
N TRP A 595 -7.53 1.67 40.96
CA TRP A 595 -7.64 2.46 39.74
C TRP A 595 -8.99 2.26 39.03
N LEU A 596 -9.81 1.26 39.40
CA LEU A 596 -11.12 1.04 38.79
C LEU A 596 -12.26 1.84 39.46
N LYS A 597 -12.02 2.56 40.56
CA LYS A 597 -13.09 3.24 41.33
C LYS A 597 -13.78 4.39 40.60
N ASN A 598 -13.11 5.05 39.65
CA ASN A 598 -13.59 6.29 39.02
C ASN A 598 -14.12 6.10 37.59
N ILE A 599 -14.19 4.86 37.07
CA ILE A 599 -14.52 4.60 35.66
C ILE A 599 -16.04 4.72 35.38
N ALA A 600 -16.89 4.73 36.42
CA ALA A 600 -18.33 4.67 36.26
C ALA A 600 -19.04 6.01 35.98
N GLU A 601 -18.41 7.18 36.14
CA GLU A 601 -19.14 8.47 35.98
C GLU A 601 -18.45 9.56 35.15
N ASN A 602 -17.16 9.47 34.83
CA ASN A 602 -16.51 10.31 33.81
C ASN A 602 -15.27 9.57 33.34
N GLY A 603 -15.14 9.28 32.04
CA GLY A 603 -14.12 8.39 31.47
C GLY A 603 -12.66 8.85 31.54
N ARG A 604 -12.21 9.48 32.63
CA ARG A 604 -10.80 9.81 32.90
C ARG A 604 -10.48 9.65 34.38
N LEU A 605 -9.45 8.86 34.67
CA LEU A 605 -8.94 8.61 36.03
C LEU A 605 -8.12 9.77 36.61
N PHE A 606 -7.66 10.68 35.77
CA PHE A 606 -6.74 11.74 36.15
C PHE A 606 -7.23 13.05 35.54
N ASN A 607 -7.41 14.06 36.39
CA ASN A 607 -7.75 15.40 35.95
C ASN A 607 -6.57 15.99 35.16
N GLU A 608 -6.90 16.82 34.16
CA GLU A 608 -5.97 17.56 33.30
C GLU A 608 -4.93 18.40 34.07
#